data_AF-A0A914UDX3-F1
#
_entry.id   AF-A0A914UDX3-F1
#
_cell.length_a   1.000
_cell.length_b   1.000
_cell.length_c   1.000
_cell.angle_alpha   90.00
_cell.angle_beta   90.00
_cell.angle_gamma   90.00
#
_symmetry.space_group_name_H-M   'P 1'
#
loop_
_entity.id
_entity.type
_entity.pdbx_description
1 polymer ?
#
loop_
_entity_poly.entity_id
_entity_poly.type
_entity_poly.pdbx_seq_one_letter_code
_entity_poly.pdbx_strand_id
1 'polypeptide(L)'
;MAIDNRKMLEEILKIGDSVINVYQNIKEKSKKSLESKVNTDLDKHDLRALRMYYEKMNPSELQPGPKKMITLFSAHALKLKIYFRKLGTAKRDFLNSYIQRRKATIEKNKNITKSFEERYERLSVRHAILAAQYNTQHSILKHHKEKFAALRSLQKKIDEIQKHFCEKMGILNKMAKDLENSQMQVKKCEELLFRLNKDQEEVAKNGKQKLKEENAKRQQMKEKVESLKLELYKYDVELKKTLAVESSTPSLSLVKAKAQSINLQLLETKRSVAIEKLDHIDLLLEKDERYLKAELPQKIYECIVQRFKKNLLMQRAIQNILKCIDDEMDSVQHGYPMDFSRINIPTIFVDEFGEI
;
A
#
# COMPACT_ATOMS: atom_id res chain seq x y z
N MET A 1 -31.43 -21.72 20.09
CA MET A 1 -31.01 -23.13 20.34
C MET A 1 -31.22 -23.58 21.78
N ALA A 2 -30.47 -23.12 22.79
CA ALA A 2 -30.72 -23.54 24.19
C ALA A 2 -32.12 -23.13 24.71
N ILE A 3 -32.61 -21.97 24.24
CA ILE A 3 -33.96 -21.45 24.54
C ILE A 3 -35.07 -22.27 23.84
N ASP A 4 -34.81 -22.77 22.63
CA ASP A 4 -35.79 -23.52 21.84
C ASP A 4 -35.98 -24.96 22.35
N ASN A 5 -34.91 -25.59 22.82
CA ASN A 5 -34.98 -26.92 23.46
C ASN A 5 -35.75 -26.87 24.78
N ARG A 6 -35.67 -25.77 25.54
CA ARG A 6 -36.42 -25.58 26.78
C ARG A 6 -37.92 -25.46 26.52
N LYS A 7 -38.32 -24.71 25.49
CA LYS A 7 -39.72 -24.62 25.06
C LYS A 7 -40.28 -25.97 24.59
N MET A 8 -39.50 -26.73 23.83
CA MET A 8 -39.91 -28.06 23.38
C MET A 8 -40.07 -29.04 24.56
N LEU A 9 -39.20 -28.96 25.57
CA LEU A 9 -39.31 -29.78 26.78
C LEU A 9 -40.56 -29.43 27.62
N GLU A 10 -40.88 -28.13 27.73
CA GLU A 10 -42.08 -27.64 28.42
C GLU A 10 -43.38 -28.09 27.72
N GLU A 11 -43.40 -28.15 26.38
CA GLU A 11 -44.55 -28.67 25.63
C GLU A 11 -44.72 -30.18 25.79
N ILE A 12 -43.63 -30.95 25.79
CA ILE A 12 -43.66 -32.40 26.03
C ILE A 12 -44.20 -32.71 27.44
N LEU A 13 -43.75 -31.95 28.45
CA LEU A 13 -44.24 -32.11 29.83
C LEU A 13 -45.73 -31.78 29.96
N LYS A 14 -46.22 -30.73 29.29
CA LYS A 14 -47.66 -30.39 29.25
C LYS A 14 -48.51 -31.49 28.60
N ILE A 15 -47.99 -32.16 27.57
CA ILE A 15 -48.68 -33.31 26.95
C ILE A 15 -48.72 -34.49 27.94
N GLY A 16 -47.62 -34.74 28.67
CA GLY A 16 -47.54 -35.75 29.73
C GLY A 16 -48.61 -35.56 30.81
N ASP A 17 -48.77 -34.35 31.34
CA ASP A 17 -49.76 -34.03 32.38
C ASP A 17 -51.21 -34.19 31.88
N SER A 18 -51.47 -33.86 30.61
CA SER A 18 -52.78 -34.04 29.97
C SER A 18 -53.17 -35.52 29.83
N VAL A 19 -52.22 -36.38 29.44
CA VAL A 19 -52.46 -37.82 29.31
C VAL A 19 -52.73 -38.48 30.67
N ILE A 20 -51.99 -38.09 31.72
CA ILE A 20 -52.21 -38.58 33.09
C ILE A 20 -53.62 -38.23 33.58
N ASN A 21 -54.07 -36.99 33.33
CA ASN A 21 -55.42 -36.54 33.71
C ASN A 21 -56.53 -37.27 32.96
N VAL A 22 -56.35 -37.56 31.66
CA VAL A 22 -57.30 -38.36 30.88
C VAL A 22 -57.39 -39.79 31.46
N TYR A 23 -56.26 -40.38 31.81
CA TYR A 23 -56.22 -41.73 32.38
C TYR A 23 -56.90 -41.80 33.76
N GLN A 24 -56.65 -40.83 34.64
CA GLN A 24 -57.32 -40.74 35.95
C GLN A 24 -58.84 -40.57 35.80
N ASN A 25 -59.30 -39.71 34.89
CA ASN A 25 -60.73 -39.52 34.61
C ASN A 25 -61.42 -40.79 34.08
N ILE A 26 -60.74 -41.57 33.22
CA ILE A 26 -61.28 -42.85 32.71
C ILE A 26 -61.38 -43.88 33.85
N LYS A 27 -60.39 -43.91 34.75
CA LYS A 27 -60.38 -44.81 35.92
C LYS A 27 -61.52 -44.52 36.88
N GLU A 28 -61.79 -43.24 37.17
CA GLU A 28 -62.91 -42.84 38.05
C GLU A 28 -64.29 -43.10 37.44
N LYS A 29 -64.48 -42.80 36.15
CA LYS A 29 -65.75 -43.10 35.44
C LYS A 29 -66.05 -44.60 35.42
N SER A 30 -65.01 -45.43 35.24
CA SER A 30 -65.15 -46.89 35.24
C SER A 30 -65.55 -47.43 36.61
N LYS A 31 -65.02 -46.86 37.71
CA LYS A 31 -65.37 -47.23 39.08
C LYS A 31 -66.84 -46.92 39.40
N LYS A 32 -67.32 -45.71 39.08
CA LYS A 32 -68.72 -45.30 39.30
C LYS A 32 -69.72 -46.12 38.47
N SER A 33 -69.36 -46.51 37.25
CA SER A 33 -70.22 -47.36 36.41
C SER A 33 -70.37 -48.78 36.94
N LEU A 34 -69.33 -49.33 37.58
CA LEU A 34 -69.35 -50.66 38.17
C LEU A 34 -70.24 -50.70 39.44
N GLU A 35 -70.10 -49.69 40.30
CA GLU A 35 -70.90 -49.55 41.54
C GLU A 35 -72.40 -49.37 41.24
N SER A 36 -72.74 -48.66 40.17
CA SER A 36 -74.14 -48.46 39.73
C SER A 36 -74.83 -49.74 39.22
N LYS A 37 -74.11 -50.64 38.53
CA LYS A 37 -74.68 -51.88 37.98
C LYS A 37 -74.83 -53.00 39.01
N VAL A 38 -73.99 -53.02 40.05
CA VAL A 38 -74.09 -54.04 41.10
C VAL A 38 -75.31 -53.80 42.01
N ASN A 39 -75.74 -52.54 42.19
CA ASN A 39 -76.84 -52.18 43.10
C ASN A 39 -78.23 -52.12 42.46
N THR A 40 -78.39 -52.34 41.15
CA THR A 40 -79.68 -52.15 40.44
C THR A 40 -80.36 -53.42 39.95
N ASP A 41 -79.63 -54.52 39.73
CA ASP A 41 -80.19 -55.73 39.11
C ASP A 41 -80.70 -56.79 40.12
N LEU A 42 -80.57 -56.58 41.43
CA LEU A 42 -80.91 -57.62 42.43
C LEU A 42 -82.19 -57.40 43.26
N ASP A 43 -82.74 -56.18 43.36
CA ASP A 43 -83.62 -55.87 44.50
C ASP A 43 -85.09 -55.50 44.21
N LYS A 44 -85.59 -55.54 42.97
CA LYS A 44 -86.99 -55.11 42.72
C LYS A 44 -87.87 -56.00 41.84
N HIS A 45 -87.32 -56.80 40.93
CA HIS A 45 -88.15 -57.58 40.00
C HIS A 45 -88.49 -58.99 40.52
N ASP A 46 -87.55 -59.69 41.16
CA ASP A 46 -87.76 -61.10 41.52
C ASP A 46 -88.67 -61.30 42.74
N LEU A 47 -88.56 -60.43 43.75
CA LEU A 47 -89.46 -60.45 44.91
C LEU A 47 -90.91 -60.07 44.54
N ARG A 48 -91.09 -59.21 43.52
CA ARG A 48 -92.43 -58.79 43.07
C ARG A 48 -93.13 -59.89 42.26
N ALA A 49 -92.39 -60.66 41.45
CA ALA A 49 -92.94 -61.80 40.70
C ALA A 49 -93.35 -62.95 41.63
N LEU A 50 -92.54 -63.25 42.64
CA LEU A 50 -92.86 -64.24 43.68
C LEU A 50 -94.09 -63.84 44.51
N ARG A 51 -94.18 -62.55 44.88
CA ARG A 51 -95.33 -62.02 45.62
C ARG A 51 -96.63 -62.07 44.80
N MET A 52 -96.60 -61.62 43.54
CA MET A 52 -97.76 -61.67 42.65
C MET A 52 -98.23 -63.10 42.32
N TYR A 53 -97.33 -64.09 42.34
CA TYR A 53 -97.70 -65.48 42.11
C TYR A 53 -98.44 -66.08 43.32
N TYR A 54 -97.97 -65.80 44.54
CA TYR A 54 -98.64 -66.21 45.78
C TYR A 54 -99.97 -65.48 46.00
N GLU A 55 -100.05 -64.20 45.65
CA GLU A 55 -101.29 -63.40 45.78
C GLU A 55 -102.38 -63.79 44.76
N LYS A 56 -102.05 -64.60 43.74
CA LYS A 56 -103.00 -65.07 42.71
C LYS A 56 -103.50 -66.50 42.92
N MET A 57 -103.08 -67.21 43.96
CA MET A 57 -103.63 -68.54 44.28
C MET A 57 -104.87 -68.42 45.15
N ASN A 58 -105.97 -69.06 44.75
CA ASN A 58 -107.20 -69.12 45.53
C ASN A 58 -106.97 -70.01 46.78
N PRO A 59 -107.45 -69.63 47.99
CA PRO A 59 -107.26 -70.44 49.20
C PRO A 59 -107.84 -71.86 49.13
N SER A 60 -108.79 -72.11 48.22
CA SER A 60 -109.38 -73.42 47.94
C SER A 60 -108.55 -74.32 47.02
N GLU A 61 -107.47 -73.82 46.42
CA GLU A 61 -106.49 -74.63 45.65
C GLU A 61 -105.37 -75.19 46.55
N LEU A 62 -105.36 -74.85 47.85
CA LEU A 62 -104.37 -75.29 48.85
C LEU A 62 -104.67 -76.65 49.51
N GLN A 63 -105.68 -77.41 49.04
CA GLN A 63 -105.82 -78.83 49.40
C GLN A 63 -105.96 -79.76 48.18
N PRO A 64 -104.86 -80.13 47.52
CA PRO A 64 -104.78 -81.36 46.74
C PRO A 64 -104.42 -82.53 47.66
N GLY A 65 -105.07 -83.68 47.49
CA GLY A 65 -104.63 -84.93 48.13
C GLY A 65 -103.15 -85.25 47.82
N PRO A 66 -102.44 -85.96 48.72
CA PRO A 66 -100.97 -86.05 48.74
C PRO A 66 -100.32 -86.51 47.42
N LYS A 67 -101.00 -87.37 46.64
CA LYS A 67 -100.50 -87.82 45.32
C LYS A 67 -100.40 -86.70 44.28
N LYS A 68 -101.34 -85.72 44.28
CA LYS A 68 -101.32 -84.57 43.37
C LYS A 68 -100.31 -83.50 43.83
N MET A 69 -100.14 -83.32 45.15
CA MET A 69 -99.08 -82.50 45.72
C MET A 69 -97.70 -83.01 45.27
N ILE A 70 -97.41 -84.31 45.41
CA ILE A 70 -96.10 -84.88 45.03
C ILE A 70 -95.82 -84.74 43.52
N THR A 71 -96.84 -84.90 42.65
CA THR A 71 -96.66 -84.74 41.19
C THR A 71 -96.47 -83.28 40.78
N LEU A 72 -97.17 -82.33 41.41
CA LEU A 72 -96.95 -80.89 41.20
C LEU A 72 -95.57 -80.45 41.72
N PHE A 73 -95.19 -80.86 42.93
CA PHE A 73 -93.88 -80.56 43.51
C PHE A 73 -92.73 -81.14 42.68
N SER A 74 -92.85 -82.37 42.19
CA SER A 74 -91.80 -82.99 41.33
C SER A 74 -91.70 -82.32 39.96
N ALA A 75 -92.82 -81.92 39.35
CA ALA A 75 -92.81 -81.15 38.10
C ALA A 75 -92.20 -79.73 38.28
N HIS A 76 -92.51 -79.06 39.40
CA HIS A 76 -91.93 -77.75 39.73
C HIS A 76 -90.43 -77.85 40.06
N ALA A 77 -90.01 -78.86 40.83
CA ALA A 77 -88.59 -79.12 41.12
C ALA A 77 -87.77 -79.40 39.84
N LEU A 78 -88.35 -80.13 38.88
CA LEU A 78 -87.71 -80.39 37.58
C LEU A 78 -87.56 -79.11 36.75
N LYS A 79 -88.58 -78.24 36.69
CA LYS A 79 -88.50 -76.93 36.02
C LYS A 79 -87.45 -76.03 36.68
N LEU A 80 -87.39 -76.00 38.01
CA LEU A 80 -86.37 -75.26 38.76
C LEU A 80 -84.96 -75.77 38.44
N LYS A 81 -84.76 -77.09 38.39
CA LYS A 81 -83.47 -77.71 38.06
C LYS A 81 -83.03 -77.41 36.62
N ILE A 82 -83.96 -77.40 35.66
CA ILE A 82 -83.69 -77.00 34.27
C ILE A 82 -83.34 -75.51 34.19
N TYR A 83 -84.06 -74.66 34.94
CA TYR A 83 -83.79 -73.22 34.99
C TYR A 83 -82.42 -72.92 35.59
N PHE A 84 -82.05 -73.53 36.72
CA PHE A 84 -80.71 -73.41 37.30
C PHE A 84 -79.60 -73.95 36.39
N ARG A 85 -79.85 -75.03 35.63
CA ARG A 85 -78.91 -75.48 34.59
C ARG A 85 -78.72 -74.44 33.48
N LYS A 86 -79.81 -73.85 32.97
CA LYS A 86 -79.76 -72.79 31.94
C LYS A 86 -79.05 -71.52 32.45
N LEU A 87 -79.30 -71.13 33.69
CA LEU A 87 -78.56 -70.03 34.35
C LEU A 87 -77.08 -70.36 34.50
N GLY A 88 -76.74 -71.60 34.88
CA GLY A 88 -75.36 -72.06 34.99
C GLY A 88 -74.61 -72.05 33.66
N THR A 89 -75.24 -72.50 32.57
CA THR A 89 -74.64 -72.44 31.22
C THR A 89 -74.52 -71.01 30.73
N ALA A 90 -75.55 -70.17 30.88
CA ALA A 90 -75.50 -68.76 30.49
C ALA A 90 -74.40 -67.98 31.24
N LYS A 91 -74.22 -68.23 32.54
CA LYS A 91 -73.13 -67.63 33.33
C LYS A 91 -71.76 -68.09 32.84
N ARG A 92 -71.62 -69.37 32.47
CA ARG A 92 -70.37 -69.94 31.92
C ARG A 92 -70.06 -69.36 30.54
N ASP A 93 -71.05 -69.25 29.67
CA ASP A 93 -70.89 -68.70 28.32
C ASP A 93 -70.57 -67.20 28.35
N PHE A 94 -71.23 -66.45 29.26
CA PHE A 94 -70.89 -65.05 29.53
C PHE A 94 -69.43 -64.90 30.01
N LEU A 95 -69.00 -65.73 30.97
CA LEU A 95 -67.64 -65.69 31.49
C LEU A 95 -66.60 -66.03 30.41
N ASN A 96 -66.89 -67.04 29.58
CA ASN A 96 -66.03 -67.41 28.45
C ASN A 96 -65.96 -66.31 27.39
N SER A 97 -67.08 -65.68 27.02
CA SER A 97 -67.11 -64.54 26.10
C SER A 97 -66.34 -63.34 26.68
N TYR A 98 -66.50 -63.06 27.97
CA TYR A 98 -65.76 -62.00 28.66
C TYR A 98 -64.25 -62.26 28.66
N ILE A 99 -63.82 -63.48 28.99
CA ILE A 99 -62.39 -63.88 28.94
C ILE A 99 -61.85 -63.77 27.51
N GLN A 100 -62.58 -64.23 26.50
CA GLN A 100 -62.15 -64.12 25.09
C GLN A 100 -62.02 -62.66 24.64
N ARG A 101 -62.99 -61.78 24.96
CA ARG A 101 -62.88 -60.34 24.66
C ARG A 101 -61.70 -59.70 25.38
N ARG A 102 -61.45 -60.09 26.64
CA ARG A 102 -60.28 -59.62 27.40
C ARG A 102 -58.96 -60.07 26.77
N LYS A 103 -58.84 -61.34 26.38
CA LYS A 103 -57.67 -61.86 25.66
C LYS A 103 -57.43 -61.10 24.34
N ALA A 104 -58.48 -60.89 23.55
CA ALA A 104 -58.39 -60.11 22.30
C ALA A 104 -57.97 -58.65 22.54
N THR A 105 -58.47 -58.01 23.61
CA THR A 105 -58.08 -56.64 23.98
C THR A 105 -56.62 -56.59 24.42
N ILE A 106 -56.15 -57.56 25.21
CA ILE A 106 -54.75 -57.67 25.63
C ILE A 106 -53.84 -57.82 24.41
N GLU A 107 -54.19 -58.70 23.47
CA GLU A 107 -53.40 -58.93 22.27
C GLU A 107 -53.34 -57.68 21.37
N LYS A 108 -54.48 -56.98 21.21
CA LYS A 108 -54.51 -55.70 20.51
C LYS A 108 -53.59 -54.66 21.17
N ASN A 109 -53.58 -54.57 22.50
CA ASN A 109 -52.74 -53.63 23.23
C ASN A 109 -51.24 -53.97 23.12
N LYS A 110 -50.88 -55.26 23.12
CA LYS A 110 -49.49 -55.69 22.85
C LYS A 110 -49.02 -55.22 21.47
N ASN A 111 -49.84 -55.41 20.44
CA ASN A 111 -49.52 -54.97 19.08
C ASN A 111 -49.40 -53.44 18.96
N ILE A 112 -50.27 -52.69 19.65
CA ILE A 112 -50.16 -51.22 19.71
C ILE A 112 -48.86 -50.79 20.39
N THR A 113 -48.51 -51.42 21.52
CA THR A 113 -47.29 -51.11 22.28
C THR A 113 -46.04 -51.36 21.44
N LYS A 114 -45.96 -52.54 20.80
CA LYS A 114 -44.87 -52.87 19.88
C LYS A 114 -44.77 -51.89 18.70
N SER A 115 -45.90 -51.50 18.10
CA SER A 115 -45.90 -50.50 17.02
C SER A 115 -45.43 -49.12 17.49
N PHE A 116 -45.73 -48.76 18.73
CA PHE A 116 -45.26 -47.49 19.32
C PHE A 116 -43.76 -47.53 19.58
N GLU A 117 -43.23 -48.62 20.14
CA GLU A 117 -41.79 -48.85 20.33
C GLU A 117 -41.03 -48.75 19.00
N GLU A 118 -41.47 -49.46 17.96
CA GLU A 118 -40.87 -49.40 16.63
C GLU A 118 -40.90 -48.00 15.99
N ARG A 119 -41.95 -47.20 16.28
CA ARG A 119 -42.02 -45.80 15.81
C ARG A 119 -41.10 -44.90 16.63
N TYR A 120 -41.02 -45.11 17.93
CA TYR A 120 -40.14 -44.36 18.83
C TYR A 120 -38.68 -44.61 18.50
N GLU A 121 -38.27 -45.87 18.28
CA GLU A 121 -36.92 -46.24 17.85
C GLU A 121 -36.57 -45.57 16.51
N ARG A 122 -37.47 -45.64 15.52
CA ARG A 122 -37.27 -44.95 14.22
C ARG A 122 -37.11 -43.44 14.39
N LEU A 123 -37.90 -42.82 15.26
CA LEU A 123 -37.81 -41.39 15.53
C LEU A 123 -36.50 -41.02 16.25
N SER A 124 -36.08 -41.84 17.21
CA SER A 124 -34.81 -41.71 17.93
C SER A 124 -33.61 -41.77 16.98
N VAL A 125 -33.58 -42.76 16.08
CA VAL A 125 -32.53 -42.88 15.05
C VAL A 125 -32.53 -41.65 14.13
N ARG A 126 -33.71 -41.19 13.68
CA ARG A 126 -33.81 -39.99 12.85
C ARG A 126 -33.29 -38.74 13.59
N HIS A 127 -33.58 -38.60 14.87
CA HIS A 127 -33.07 -37.49 15.68
C HIS A 127 -31.55 -37.53 15.82
N ALA A 128 -30.97 -38.72 16.04
CA ALA A 128 -29.52 -38.91 16.10
C ALA A 128 -28.83 -38.55 14.77
N ILE A 129 -29.40 -38.98 13.63
CA ILE A 129 -28.90 -38.62 12.29
C ILE A 129 -28.94 -37.11 12.08
N LEU A 130 -30.05 -36.45 12.41
CA LEU A 130 -30.19 -35.00 12.27
C LEU A 130 -29.20 -34.24 13.16
N ALA A 131 -28.98 -34.68 14.40
CA ALA A 131 -27.99 -34.10 15.30
C ALA A 131 -26.56 -34.26 14.74
N ALA A 132 -26.22 -35.43 14.19
CA ALA A 132 -24.93 -35.68 13.56
C ALA A 132 -24.72 -34.81 12.31
N GLN A 133 -25.74 -34.67 11.46
CA GLN A 133 -25.70 -33.78 10.29
C GLN A 133 -25.51 -32.32 10.70
N TYR A 134 -26.24 -31.85 11.71
CA TYR A 134 -26.09 -30.50 12.25
C TYR A 134 -24.67 -30.24 12.76
N ASN A 135 -24.13 -31.14 13.56
CA ASN A 135 -22.77 -31.01 14.10
C ASN A 135 -21.71 -30.99 12.98
N THR A 136 -21.89 -31.83 11.96
CA THR A 136 -21.00 -31.86 10.79
C THR A 136 -21.07 -30.54 10.01
N GLN A 137 -22.27 -30.03 9.73
CA GLN A 137 -22.44 -28.73 9.06
C GLN A 137 -21.87 -27.57 9.88
N HIS A 138 -22.05 -27.58 11.20
CA HIS A 138 -21.50 -26.56 12.08
C HIS A 138 -19.97 -26.57 12.09
N SER A 139 -19.36 -27.76 12.14
CA SER A 139 -17.90 -27.93 12.04
C SER A 139 -17.34 -27.42 10.71
N ILE A 140 -18.00 -27.77 9.59
CA ILE A 140 -17.66 -27.26 8.25
C ILE A 140 -17.74 -25.73 8.22
N LEU A 141 -18.84 -25.14 8.73
CA LEU A 141 -19.02 -23.70 8.76
C LEU A 141 -17.91 -23.00 9.58
N LYS A 142 -17.54 -23.57 10.72
CA LYS A 142 -16.44 -23.05 11.56
C LYS A 142 -15.12 -23.03 10.78
N HIS A 143 -14.77 -24.15 10.14
CA HIS A 143 -13.55 -24.25 9.35
C HIS A 143 -13.55 -23.29 8.15
N HIS A 144 -14.69 -23.09 7.48
CA HIS A 144 -14.80 -22.07 6.44
C HIS A 144 -14.61 -20.65 6.98
N LYS A 145 -15.15 -20.32 8.15
CA LYS A 145 -14.93 -19.01 8.78
C LYS A 145 -13.45 -18.75 9.06
N GLU A 146 -12.73 -19.75 9.55
CA GLU A 146 -11.27 -19.66 9.78
C GLU A 146 -10.52 -19.46 8.46
N LYS A 147 -10.86 -20.22 7.40
CA LYS A 147 -10.29 -20.02 6.06
C LYS A 147 -10.57 -18.63 5.49
N PHE A 148 -11.80 -18.13 5.62
CA PHE A 148 -12.15 -16.78 5.17
C PHE A 148 -11.41 -15.69 5.96
N ALA A 149 -11.20 -15.87 7.26
CA ALA A 149 -10.39 -14.96 8.07
C ALA A 149 -8.93 -14.94 7.59
N ALA A 150 -8.34 -16.11 7.31
CA ALA A 150 -6.99 -16.21 6.76
C ALA A 150 -6.88 -15.56 5.38
N LEU A 151 -7.84 -15.80 4.47
CA LEU A 151 -7.89 -15.17 3.15
C LEU A 151 -8.00 -13.65 3.24
N ARG A 152 -8.83 -13.12 4.16
CA ARG A 152 -8.90 -11.66 4.39
C ARG A 152 -7.59 -11.10 4.92
N SER A 153 -6.88 -11.83 5.78
CA SER A 153 -5.55 -11.40 6.25
C SER A 153 -4.52 -11.39 5.13
N LEU A 154 -4.55 -12.37 4.22
CA LEU A 154 -3.68 -12.40 3.05
C LEU A 154 -4.00 -11.26 2.08
N GLN A 155 -5.28 -10.98 1.83
CA GLN A 155 -5.69 -9.86 0.99
C GLN A 155 -5.15 -8.52 1.51
N LYS A 156 -5.27 -8.27 2.82
CA LYS A 156 -4.71 -7.06 3.43
C LYS A 156 -3.20 -6.92 3.20
N LYS A 157 -2.44 -8.01 3.34
CA LYS A 157 -0.99 -8.01 3.07
C LYS A 157 -0.69 -7.72 1.60
N ILE A 158 -1.49 -8.25 0.68
CA ILE A 158 -1.36 -7.95 -0.75
C ILE A 158 -1.61 -6.46 -1.01
N ASP A 159 -2.67 -5.89 -0.42
CA ASP A 159 -3.00 -4.47 -0.57
C ASP A 159 -1.88 -3.57 -0.03
N GLU A 160 -1.28 -3.93 1.11
CA GLU A 160 -0.10 -3.25 1.69
C GLU A 160 1.11 -3.31 0.76
N ILE A 161 1.41 -4.48 0.18
CA ILE A 161 2.50 -4.67 -0.79
C ILE A 161 2.25 -3.85 -2.05
N GLN A 162 1.02 -3.83 -2.58
CA GLN A 162 0.65 -3.03 -3.74
C GLN A 162 0.84 -1.54 -3.48
N LYS A 163 0.40 -1.05 -2.32
CA LYS A 163 0.62 0.35 -1.92
C LYS A 163 2.11 0.69 -1.87
N HIS A 164 2.92 -0.15 -1.21
CA HIS A 164 4.36 0.06 -1.14
C HIS A 164 5.02 0.02 -2.53
N PHE A 165 4.59 -0.88 -3.41
CA PHE A 165 5.08 -0.93 -4.79
C PHE A 165 4.77 0.36 -5.57
N CYS A 166 3.54 0.89 -5.44
CA CYS A 166 3.17 2.17 -6.06
C CYS A 166 4.02 3.34 -5.54
N GLU A 167 4.28 3.39 -4.23
CA GLU A 167 5.17 4.40 -3.63
C GLU A 167 6.60 4.30 -4.19
N LYS A 168 7.15 3.10 -4.29
CA LYS A 168 8.49 2.87 -4.86
C LYS A 168 8.56 3.22 -6.35
N MET A 169 7.53 2.90 -7.13
CA MET A 169 7.44 3.32 -8.53
C MET A 169 7.36 4.86 -8.68
N GLY A 170 6.66 5.54 -7.77
CA GLY A 170 6.64 7.00 -7.72
C GLY A 170 8.04 7.60 -7.50
N ILE A 171 8.81 7.03 -6.58
CA ILE A 171 10.20 7.44 -6.32
C ILE A 171 11.09 7.19 -7.55
N LEU A 172 10.98 6.01 -8.17
CA LEU A 172 11.73 5.68 -9.39
C LEU A 172 11.45 6.65 -10.53
N ASN A 173 10.18 7.01 -10.75
CA ASN A 173 9.82 8.00 -11.77
C ASN A 173 10.40 9.39 -11.47
N LYS A 174 10.43 9.79 -10.19
CA LYS A 174 11.09 11.04 -9.79
C LYS A 174 12.59 10.99 -10.09
N MET A 175 13.27 9.91 -9.68
CA MET A 175 14.71 9.72 -9.94
C MET A 175 15.03 9.71 -11.44
N ALA A 176 14.18 9.08 -12.27
CA ALA A 176 14.35 9.07 -13.72
C ALA A 176 14.28 10.49 -14.31
N LYS A 177 13.35 11.32 -13.83
CA LYS A 177 13.24 12.72 -14.24
C LYS A 177 14.42 13.58 -13.77
N ASP A 178 14.89 13.36 -12.55
CA ASP A 178 16.07 14.05 -12.00
C ASP A 178 17.34 13.68 -12.79
N LEU A 179 17.45 12.42 -13.23
CA LEU A 179 18.53 11.95 -14.11
C LEU A 179 18.47 12.62 -15.49
N GLU A 180 17.29 12.72 -16.10
CA GLU A 180 17.09 13.40 -17.38
C GLU A 180 17.48 14.88 -17.31
N ASN A 181 17.08 15.58 -16.24
CA ASN A 181 17.48 16.96 -15.96
C ASN A 181 19.00 17.09 -15.83
N SER A 182 19.64 16.17 -15.10
CA SER A 182 21.09 16.16 -14.90
C SER A 182 21.82 15.94 -16.23
N GLN A 183 21.36 15.02 -17.07
CA GLN A 183 21.91 14.81 -18.41
C GLN A 183 21.77 16.05 -19.30
N MET A 184 20.66 16.78 -19.21
CA MET A 184 20.49 18.05 -19.93
C MET A 184 21.48 19.12 -19.46
N GLN A 185 21.74 19.21 -18.16
CA GLN A 185 22.74 20.14 -17.61
C GLN A 185 24.15 19.79 -18.06
N VAL A 186 24.51 18.50 -18.10
CA VAL A 186 25.81 18.02 -18.63
C VAL A 186 25.97 18.46 -20.08
N LYS A 187 24.97 18.25 -20.95
CA LYS A 187 25.03 18.71 -22.34
C LYS A 187 25.23 20.22 -22.47
N LYS A 188 24.55 21.02 -21.65
CA LYS A 188 24.76 22.48 -21.61
C LYS A 188 26.19 22.85 -21.19
N CYS A 189 26.76 22.15 -20.22
CA CYS A 189 28.14 22.36 -19.78
C CYS A 189 29.15 21.99 -20.89
N GLU A 190 28.93 20.88 -21.60
CA GLU A 190 29.74 20.48 -22.74
C GLU A 190 29.69 21.52 -23.87
N GLU A 191 28.51 22.07 -24.18
CA GLU A 191 28.37 23.17 -25.15
C GLU A 191 29.13 24.43 -24.73
N LEU A 192 29.07 24.80 -23.45
CA LEU A 192 29.81 25.95 -22.92
C LEU A 192 31.33 25.74 -22.97
N LEU A 193 31.81 24.55 -22.61
CA LEU A 193 33.22 24.19 -22.74
C LEU A 193 33.69 24.26 -24.20
N PHE A 194 32.87 23.79 -25.14
CA PHE A 194 33.18 23.89 -26.55
C PHE A 194 33.29 25.35 -27.02
N ARG A 195 32.38 26.23 -26.59
CA ARG A 195 32.44 27.67 -26.88
C ARG A 195 33.69 28.32 -26.29
N LEU A 196 33.99 28.05 -25.02
CA LEU A 196 35.17 28.58 -24.35
C LEU A 196 36.48 28.16 -25.03
N ASN A 197 36.58 26.91 -25.47
CA ASN A 197 37.74 26.43 -26.22
C ASN A 197 37.90 27.17 -27.55
N LYS A 198 36.79 27.39 -28.27
CA LYS A 198 36.80 28.16 -29.52
C LYS A 198 37.24 29.60 -29.30
N ASP A 199 36.71 30.26 -28.26
CA ASP A 199 37.10 31.63 -27.89
C ASP A 199 38.58 31.69 -27.50
N GLN A 200 39.09 30.69 -26.77
CA GLN A 200 40.50 30.59 -26.42
C GLN A 200 41.40 30.47 -27.65
N GLU A 201 41.01 29.65 -28.64
CA GLU A 201 41.75 29.53 -29.90
C GLU A 201 41.75 30.83 -30.71
N GLU A 202 40.61 31.53 -30.76
CA GLU A 202 40.49 32.81 -31.48
C GLU A 202 41.33 33.90 -30.83
N VAL A 203 41.29 34.02 -29.50
CA VAL A 203 42.14 34.92 -28.73
C VAL A 203 43.62 34.59 -28.95
N ALA A 204 43.99 33.31 -28.97
CA ALA A 204 45.38 32.90 -29.22
C ALA A 204 45.85 33.27 -30.64
N LYS A 205 44.99 33.13 -31.66
CA LYS A 205 45.28 33.54 -33.04
C LYS A 205 45.44 35.06 -33.15
N ASN A 206 44.46 35.82 -32.64
CA ASN A 206 44.46 37.27 -32.67
C ASN A 206 45.64 37.86 -31.87
N GLY A 207 45.95 37.28 -30.71
CA GLY A 207 47.10 37.65 -29.89
C GLY A 207 48.43 37.45 -30.62
N LYS A 208 48.63 36.29 -31.27
CA LYS A 208 49.84 36.03 -32.08
C LYS A 208 49.97 36.99 -33.26
N GLN A 209 48.86 37.34 -33.91
CA GLN A 209 48.88 38.27 -35.04
C GLN A 209 49.25 39.69 -34.58
N LYS A 210 48.62 40.21 -33.53
CA LYS A 210 48.97 41.52 -32.95
C LYS A 210 50.43 41.58 -32.50
N LEU A 211 50.95 40.50 -31.90
CA LEU A 211 52.36 40.44 -31.49
C LEU A 211 53.32 40.51 -32.69
N LYS A 212 52.97 39.88 -33.81
CA LYS A 212 53.75 39.97 -35.06
C LYS A 212 53.73 41.39 -35.64
N GLU A 213 52.57 42.04 -35.64
CA GLU A 213 52.42 43.42 -36.12
C GLU A 213 53.22 44.42 -35.27
N GLU A 214 53.13 44.31 -33.94
CA GLU A 214 53.94 45.10 -32.99
C GLU A 214 55.44 44.90 -33.20
N ASN A 215 55.89 43.64 -33.33
CA ASN A 215 57.29 43.33 -33.59
C ASN A 215 57.77 43.89 -34.94
N ALA A 216 56.94 43.83 -35.99
CA ALA A 216 57.25 44.41 -37.29
C ALA A 216 57.38 45.93 -37.23
N LYS A 217 56.47 46.63 -36.53
CA LYS A 217 56.59 48.07 -36.28
C LYS A 217 57.89 48.42 -35.55
N ARG A 218 58.26 47.60 -34.57
CA ARG A 218 59.49 47.79 -33.79
C ARG A 218 60.75 47.58 -34.65
N GLN A 219 60.74 46.59 -35.55
CA GLN A 219 61.80 46.37 -36.52
C GLN A 219 61.97 47.59 -37.44
N GLN A 220 60.86 48.10 -37.98
CA GLN A 220 60.86 49.30 -38.83
C GLN A 220 61.37 50.56 -38.11
N MET A 221 61.03 50.73 -36.83
CA MET A 221 61.58 51.83 -36.03
C MET A 221 63.10 51.70 -35.86
N LYS A 222 63.61 50.50 -35.58
CA LYS A 222 65.06 50.26 -35.47
C LYS A 222 65.79 50.57 -36.78
N GLU A 223 65.23 50.17 -37.91
CA GLU A 223 65.79 50.48 -39.23
C GLU A 223 65.81 51.99 -39.51
N LYS A 224 64.76 52.72 -39.13
CA LYS A 224 64.73 54.20 -39.21
C LYS A 224 65.79 54.86 -38.32
N VAL A 225 66.00 54.34 -37.11
CA VAL A 225 67.06 54.83 -36.22
C VAL A 225 68.44 54.63 -36.85
N GLU A 226 68.73 53.44 -37.37
CA GLU A 226 70.02 53.16 -38.05
C GLU A 226 70.21 54.06 -39.28
N SER A 227 69.16 54.30 -40.07
CA SER A 227 69.18 55.24 -41.19
C SER A 227 69.50 56.67 -40.74
N LEU A 228 68.85 57.16 -39.67
CA LEU A 228 69.08 58.50 -39.15
C LEU A 228 70.49 58.67 -38.56
N LYS A 229 71.02 57.64 -37.90
CA LYS A 229 72.42 57.63 -37.43
C LYS A 229 73.41 57.73 -38.59
N LEU A 230 73.16 57.02 -39.69
CA LEU A 230 73.97 57.10 -40.92
C LEU A 230 73.90 58.48 -41.57
N GLU A 231 72.72 59.10 -41.61
CA GLU A 231 72.56 60.49 -42.10
C GLU A 231 73.32 61.49 -41.22
N LEU A 232 73.20 61.38 -39.90
CA LEU A 232 73.97 62.19 -38.96
C LEU A 232 75.48 62.04 -39.16
N TYR A 233 75.96 60.81 -39.34
CA TYR A 233 77.36 60.57 -39.63
C TYR A 233 77.80 61.23 -40.94
N LYS A 234 76.99 61.19 -41.99
CA LYS A 234 77.28 61.89 -43.25
C LYS A 234 77.32 63.41 -43.06
N TYR A 235 76.35 63.98 -42.36
CA TYR A 235 76.34 65.41 -42.06
C TYR A 235 77.55 65.82 -41.21
N ASP A 236 77.95 65.03 -40.22
CA ASP A 236 79.16 65.27 -39.42
C ASP A 236 80.45 65.22 -40.26
N VAL A 237 80.54 64.29 -41.21
CA VAL A 237 81.68 64.19 -42.14
C VAL A 237 81.71 65.37 -43.12
N GLU A 238 80.56 65.79 -43.65
CA GLU A 238 80.43 66.95 -44.53
C GLU A 238 80.75 68.27 -43.81
N LEU A 239 80.32 68.42 -42.55
CA LEU A 239 80.69 69.53 -41.67
C LEU A 239 82.20 69.59 -41.43
N LYS A 240 82.83 68.46 -41.09
CA LYS A 240 84.28 68.40 -40.90
C LYS A 240 85.05 68.75 -42.17
N LYS A 241 84.56 68.30 -43.35
CA LYS A 241 85.18 68.65 -44.64
C LYS A 241 85.02 70.14 -44.98
N THR A 242 83.85 70.73 -44.76
CA THR A 242 83.60 72.15 -45.03
C THR A 242 84.39 73.07 -44.09
N LEU A 243 84.48 72.72 -42.80
CA LEU A 243 85.34 73.39 -41.81
C LEU A 243 86.84 73.28 -42.17
N ALA A 244 87.29 72.12 -42.65
CA ALA A 244 88.68 71.94 -43.07
C ALA A 244 89.04 72.85 -44.26
N VAL A 245 88.12 73.06 -45.22
CA VAL A 245 88.32 73.97 -46.35
C VAL A 245 88.37 75.44 -45.93
N GLU A 246 87.61 75.85 -44.90
CA GLU A 246 87.74 77.19 -44.28
C GLU A 246 89.10 77.38 -43.60
N SER A 247 89.67 76.32 -43.00
CA SER A 247 90.98 76.40 -42.33
C SER A 247 92.19 76.42 -43.27
N SER A 248 92.06 75.89 -44.50
CA SER A 248 93.19 75.69 -45.42
C SER A 248 93.40 76.78 -46.48
N THR A 249 92.51 77.77 -46.63
CA THR A 249 92.67 78.85 -47.63
C THR A 249 92.14 80.21 -47.16
N PRO A 250 93.00 81.14 -46.70
CA PRO A 250 92.58 82.48 -46.23
C PRO A 250 92.28 83.51 -47.34
N SER A 251 92.29 83.15 -48.63
CA SER A 251 92.24 84.10 -49.76
C SER A 251 90.97 84.04 -50.65
N LEU A 252 89.82 83.63 -50.09
CA LEU A 252 88.55 83.60 -50.83
C LEU A 252 87.83 84.95 -50.79
N SER A 253 87.28 85.37 -51.94
CA SER A 253 86.48 86.60 -52.05
C SER A 253 85.28 86.60 -51.10
N LEU A 254 84.92 87.79 -50.60
CA LEU A 254 83.86 88.04 -49.61
C LEU A 254 82.50 87.38 -49.95
N VAL A 255 82.24 87.14 -51.24
CA VAL A 255 81.05 86.47 -51.78
C VAL A 255 81.12 84.94 -51.60
N LYS A 256 82.29 84.33 -51.76
CA LYS A 256 82.50 82.88 -51.55
C LYS A 256 82.50 82.52 -50.06
N ALA A 257 83.06 83.38 -49.21
CA ALA A 257 83.02 83.23 -47.75
C ALA A 257 81.58 83.28 -47.19
N LYS A 258 80.74 84.22 -47.69
CA LYS A 258 79.30 84.26 -47.33
C LYS A 258 78.53 83.03 -47.81
N ALA A 259 78.79 82.53 -49.02
CA ALA A 259 78.15 81.33 -49.53
C ALA A 259 78.54 80.06 -48.73
N GLN A 260 79.79 79.97 -48.29
CA GLN A 260 80.29 78.87 -47.44
C GLN A 260 79.70 78.93 -46.03
N SER A 261 79.61 80.13 -45.43
CA SER A 261 78.97 80.36 -44.13
C SER A 261 77.47 79.98 -44.15
N ILE A 262 76.73 80.36 -45.20
CA ILE A 262 75.32 79.95 -45.37
C ILE A 262 75.20 78.43 -45.49
N ASN A 263 76.13 77.78 -46.21
CA ASN A 263 76.14 76.33 -46.35
C ASN A 263 76.44 75.61 -45.02
N LEU A 264 77.35 76.16 -44.21
CA LEU A 264 77.67 75.65 -42.88
C LEU A 264 76.47 75.77 -41.94
N GLN A 265 75.78 76.92 -41.95
CA GLN A 265 74.55 77.14 -41.17
C GLN A 265 73.41 76.20 -41.59
N LEU A 266 73.29 75.91 -42.89
CA LEU A 266 72.30 75.00 -43.46
C LEU A 266 72.61 73.53 -43.13
N LEU A 267 73.88 73.16 -43.03
CA LEU A 267 74.33 71.84 -42.55
C LEU A 267 74.11 71.67 -41.04
N GLU A 268 74.40 72.69 -40.23
CA GLU A 268 74.17 72.66 -38.78
C GLU A 268 72.68 72.59 -38.43
N THR A 269 71.82 73.33 -39.14
CA THR A 269 70.35 73.22 -38.95
C THR A 269 69.81 71.86 -39.37
N LYS A 270 70.28 71.30 -40.51
CA LYS A 270 69.91 69.92 -40.92
C LYS A 270 70.36 68.89 -39.89
N ARG A 271 71.54 69.06 -39.31
CA ARG A 271 72.07 68.21 -38.23
C ARG A 271 71.23 68.32 -36.96
N SER A 272 70.90 69.54 -36.52
CA SER A 272 70.06 69.77 -35.33
C SER A 272 68.68 69.12 -35.47
N VAL A 273 68.04 69.26 -36.64
CA VAL A 273 66.73 68.64 -36.92
C VAL A 273 66.84 67.11 -36.95
N ALA A 274 67.95 66.56 -37.43
CA ALA A 274 68.18 65.12 -37.41
C ALA A 274 68.39 64.58 -35.97
N ILE A 275 69.05 65.34 -35.09
CA ILE A 275 69.23 65.00 -33.66
C ILE A 275 67.87 65.02 -32.94
N GLU A 276 67.07 66.08 -33.09
CA GLU A 276 65.75 66.15 -32.45
C GLU A 276 64.81 65.01 -32.88
N LYS A 277 64.88 64.62 -34.17
CA LYS A 277 64.15 63.45 -34.68
C LYS A 277 64.64 62.14 -34.05
N LEU A 278 65.94 62.01 -33.81
CA LEU A 278 66.53 60.83 -33.20
C LEU A 278 66.16 60.75 -31.71
N ASP A 279 66.28 61.86 -30.99
CA ASP A 279 65.88 61.98 -29.58
C ASP A 279 64.38 61.67 -29.40
N HIS A 280 63.52 62.16 -30.29
CA HIS A 280 62.09 61.82 -30.25
C HIS A 280 61.86 60.31 -30.43
N ILE A 281 62.59 59.66 -31.34
CA ILE A 281 62.42 58.22 -31.59
C ILE A 281 62.96 57.40 -30.41
N ASP A 282 64.07 57.80 -29.80
CA ASP A 282 64.60 57.16 -28.60
C ASP A 282 63.61 57.27 -27.43
N LEU A 283 62.96 58.44 -27.27
CA LEU A 283 61.92 58.64 -26.24
C LEU A 283 60.68 57.76 -26.46
N LEU A 284 60.33 57.46 -27.72
CA LEU A 284 59.27 56.51 -28.06
C LEU A 284 59.68 55.06 -27.74
N LEU A 285 60.92 54.67 -28.08
CA LEU A 285 61.45 53.33 -27.80
C LEU A 285 61.57 53.05 -26.31
N GLU A 286 61.96 54.05 -25.52
CA GLU A 286 62.14 53.94 -24.08
C GLU A 286 60.80 53.84 -23.31
N LYS A 287 59.74 54.49 -23.83
CA LYS A 287 58.36 54.31 -23.34
C LYS A 287 57.84 52.90 -23.67
N ASP A 288 58.08 52.41 -24.88
CA ASP A 288 57.71 51.05 -25.29
C ASP A 288 58.43 49.98 -24.46
N GLU A 289 59.72 50.16 -24.16
CA GLU A 289 60.48 49.20 -23.38
C GLU A 289 60.05 49.16 -21.90
N ARG A 290 59.65 50.30 -21.33
CA ARG A 290 59.02 50.37 -20.01
C ARG A 290 57.67 49.65 -19.97
N TYR A 291 56.81 49.88 -20.97
CA TYR A 291 55.52 49.19 -21.07
C TYR A 291 55.69 47.67 -21.17
N LEU A 292 56.63 47.20 -21.99
CA LEU A 292 56.90 45.76 -22.18
C LEU A 292 57.57 45.08 -20.98
N LYS A 293 58.48 45.74 -20.27
CA LYS A 293 59.20 45.12 -19.14
C LYS A 293 58.43 45.18 -17.81
N ALA A 294 57.63 46.21 -17.57
CA ALA A 294 57.00 46.44 -16.27
C ALA A 294 55.48 46.26 -16.28
N GLU A 295 54.76 46.94 -17.19
CA GLU A 295 53.29 46.94 -17.16
C GLU A 295 52.66 45.68 -17.74
N LEU A 296 53.19 45.18 -18.86
CA LEU A 296 52.59 44.04 -19.55
C LEU A 296 52.59 42.75 -18.70
N PRO A 297 53.71 42.37 -18.04
CA PRO A 297 53.73 41.18 -17.18
C PRO A 297 52.81 41.33 -15.96
N GLN A 298 52.70 42.53 -15.41
CA GLN A 298 51.86 42.80 -14.24
C GLN A 298 50.36 42.75 -14.58
N LYS A 299 49.94 43.32 -15.72
CA LYS A 299 48.57 43.20 -16.23
C LYS A 299 48.21 41.75 -16.61
N ILE A 300 49.15 41.00 -17.19
CA ILE A 300 48.98 39.56 -17.46
C ILE A 300 48.85 38.80 -16.14
N TYR A 301 49.69 39.08 -15.15
CA TYR A 301 49.64 38.45 -13.83
C TYR A 301 48.33 38.78 -13.11
N GLU A 302 47.86 40.02 -13.10
CA GLU A 302 46.55 40.40 -12.55
C GLU A 302 45.40 39.66 -13.23
N CYS A 303 45.42 39.56 -14.55
CA CYS A 303 44.40 38.83 -15.31
C CYS A 303 44.44 37.32 -15.01
N ILE A 304 45.63 36.72 -14.91
CA ILE A 304 45.82 35.32 -14.55
C ILE A 304 45.37 35.07 -13.11
N VAL A 305 45.76 35.92 -12.16
CA VAL A 305 45.37 35.81 -10.73
C VAL A 305 43.87 35.99 -10.56
N GLN A 306 43.22 36.94 -11.24
CA GLN A 306 41.76 37.06 -11.20
C GLN A 306 41.06 35.81 -11.74
N ARG A 307 41.53 35.27 -12.88
CA ARG A 307 40.97 34.02 -13.46
C ARG A 307 41.23 32.80 -12.58
N PHE A 308 42.44 32.65 -12.02
CA PHE A 308 42.77 31.55 -11.11
C PHE A 308 41.99 31.66 -9.80
N LYS A 309 41.80 32.86 -9.25
CA LYS A 309 41.00 33.06 -8.02
C LYS A 309 39.54 32.65 -8.24
N LYS A 310 38.95 32.97 -9.40
CA LYS A 310 37.63 32.48 -9.78
C LYS A 310 37.61 30.94 -9.92
N ASN A 311 38.62 30.36 -10.56
CA ASN A 311 38.71 28.91 -10.75
C ASN A 311 38.93 28.14 -9.43
N LEU A 312 39.67 28.73 -8.48
CA LEU A 312 39.97 28.14 -7.18
C LEU A 312 38.76 28.21 -6.23
N LEU A 313 37.96 29.28 -6.33
CA LEU A 313 36.66 29.37 -5.67
C LEU A 313 35.68 28.31 -6.22
N MET A 314 35.67 28.13 -7.55
CA MET A 314 34.84 27.10 -8.20
C MET A 314 35.29 25.67 -7.80
N GLN A 315 36.59 25.40 -7.75
CA GLN A 315 37.12 24.11 -7.27
C GLN A 315 36.79 23.85 -5.80
N ARG A 316 36.88 24.85 -4.92
CA ARG A 316 36.48 24.71 -3.51
C ARG A 316 34.99 24.44 -3.36
N ALA A 317 34.15 25.09 -4.18
CA ALA A 317 32.72 24.83 -4.18
C ALA A 317 32.41 23.38 -4.60
N ILE A 318 33.05 22.89 -5.68
CA ILE A 318 32.91 21.50 -6.15
C ILE A 318 33.40 20.50 -5.09
N GLN A 319 34.56 20.74 -4.46
CA GLN A 319 35.07 19.87 -3.38
C GLN A 319 34.15 19.81 -2.16
N ASN A 320 33.56 20.94 -1.77
CA ASN A 320 32.59 20.95 -0.66
C ASN A 320 31.31 20.18 -1.03
N ILE A 321 30.81 20.32 -2.27
CA ILE A 321 29.65 19.56 -2.74
C ILE A 321 29.96 18.05 -2.74
N LEU A 322 31.12 17.65 -3.28
CA LEU A 322 31.53 16.24 -3.32
C LEU A 322 31.69 15.64 -1.92
N LYS A 323 32.29 16.40 -0.98
CA LYS A 323 32.41 15.95 0.41
C LYS A 323 31.05 15.77 1.10
N CYS A 324 30.12 16.70 0.89
CA CYS A 324 28.75 16.55 1.41
C CYS A 324 28.04 15.32 0.83
N ILE A 325 28.28 14.99 -0.44
CA ILE A 325 27.74 13.78 -1.06
C ILE A 325 28.35 12.54 -0.41
N ASP A 326 29.67 12.50 -0.21
CA ASP A 326 30.34 11.37 0.46
C ASP A 326 29.84 11.18 1.91
N ASP A 327 29.70 12.26 2.69
CA ASP A 327 29.20 12.22 4.07
C ASP A 327 27.74 11.70 4.17
N GLU A 328 26.88 12.05 3.20
CA GLU A 328 25.50 11.54 3.12
C GLU A 328 25.44 10.09 2.61
N MET A 329 26.33 9.70 1.70
CA MET A 329 26.45 8.31 1.23
C MET A 329 26.90 7.37 2.36
N ASP A 330 27.83 7.80 3.22
CA ASP A 330 28.21 7.09 4.45
C ASP A 330 27.02 6.94 5.41
N SER A 331 26.21 7.99 5.56
CA SER A 331 25.01 7.97 6.41
C SER A 331 23.96 6.96 5.92
N VAL A 332 23.79 6.83 4.60
CA VAL A 332 22.92 5.81 3.98
C VAL A 332 23.49 4.41 4.18
N GLN A 333 24.81 4.23 4.10
CA GLN A 333 25.46 2.95 4.40
C GLN A 333 25.23 2.49 5.84
N HIS A 334 25.02 3.44 6.77
CA HIS A 334 24.68 3.18 8.17
C HIS A 334 23.17 3.14 8.47
N GLY A 335 22.32 3.16 7.44
CA GLY A 335 20.86 2.96 7.57
C GLY A 335 20.07 4.22 7.91
N TYR A 336 20.68 5.40 7.87
CA TYR A 336 19.98 6.68 8.00
C TYR A 336 19.46 7.16 6.64
N PRO A 337 18.25 7.75 6.57
CA PRO A 337 17.74 8.32 5.32
C PRO A 337 18.56 9.55 4.92
N MET A 338 18.83 9.67 3.61
CA MET A 338 19.60 10.77 3.02
C MET A 338 18.90 12.12 3.22
N ASP A 339 19.58 13.09 3.82
CA ASP A 339 19.04 14.42 4.16
C ASP A 339 19.67 15.52 3.29
N PHE A 340 19.08 15.73 2.11
CA PHE A 340 19.52 16.76 1.18
C PHE A 340 19.33 18.20 1.70
N SER A 341 18.66 18.43 2.83
CA SER A 341 18.51 19.78 3.40
C SER A 341 19.83 20.37 3.90
N ARG A 342 20.85 19.52 4.11
CA ARG A 342 22.21 19.90 4.53
C ARG A 342 23.11 20.31 3.36
N ILE A 343 22.73 19.98 2.12
CA ILE A 343 23.41 20.49 0.94
C ILE A 343 23.00 21.95 0.75
N ASN A 344 23.59 22.81 1.55
CA ASN A 344 23.51 24.25 1.37
C ASN A 344 24.41 24.60 0.19
N ILE A 345 23.88 24.46 -1.03
CA ILE A 345 24.53 24.99 -2.22
C ILE A 345 24.58 26.50 -1.99
N PRO A 346 25.75 27.13 -1.75
CA PRO A 346 25.79 28.58 -1.78
C PRO A 346 25.22 28.99 -3.12
N THR A 347 24.09 29.68 -3.10
CA THR A 347 23.42 30.12 -4.31
C THR A 347 24.37 31.13 -4.94
N ILE A 348 25.22 30.66 -5.84
CA ILE A 348 26.11 31.50 -6.63
C ILE A 348 25.17 32.22 -7.60
N PHE A 349 24.81 33.46 -7.25
CA PHE A 349 23.98 34.31 -8.09
C PHE A 349 24.86 34.81 -9.22
N VAL A 350 24.77 34.12 -10.36
CA VAL A 350 25.42 34.60 -11.57
C VAL A 350 24.50 35.63 -12.22
N ASP A 351 24.97 36.87 -12.36
CA ASP A 351 24.22 37.91 -13.07
C ASP A 351 24.18 37.63 -14.58
N GLU A 352 23.43 38.44 -15.34
CA GLU A 352 23.28 38.32 -16.80
C GLU A 352 24.62 38.44 -17.56
N PHE A 353 25.70 38.85 -16.88
CA PHE A 353 27.03 39.10 -17.42
C PHE A 353 28.08 38.08 -16.95
N GLY A 354 27.69 37.07 -16.15
CA GLY A 354 28.61 36.01 -15.73
C GLY A 354 29.46 36.34 -14.49
N GLU A 355 29.09 37.35 -13.71
CA GLU A 355 29.74 37.67 -12.43
C GLU A 355 29.02 36.95 -11.27
N ILE A 356 29.82 36.43 -10.31
CA ILE A 356 29.37 35.66 -9.13
C ILE A 356 29.00 36.60 -7.98
#